data_AF-A0A364N3F4-F1
#
_entry.id   AF-A0A364N3F4-F1
#
_cell.length_a   1.000
_cell.length_b   1.000
_cell.length_c   1.000
_cell.angle_alpha   90.00
_cell.angle_beta   90.00
_cell.angle_gamma   90.00
#
_symmetry.space_group_name_H-M   'P 1'
#
loop_
_entity.id
_entity.type
_entity.pdbx_description
1 polymer ?
#
loop_
_entity_poly.entity_id
_entity_poly.type
_entity_poly.pdbx_seq_one_letter_code
_entity_poly.pdbx_strand_id
1 'polypeptide(L)'
;MSASSQFYAHVGEIGEMASSFQRNLCGDKAGAYCVQMVAEMVKARYIDVDYDTISRAVVVTAGWPHADESEKSWNDEIRPPSQDATVEIGVLSSEGNADPEDIQFGGFLTVLGQDDHPKPTRFQTPTRHYPLLAPSKNPTATPILHPLTYSTSFNQPTGLHPTLTLTFPAQNLTAPASGCKLHTHLTLPSYLFIDKYQFNDALFLQSKNLRRLRSLSGATDLEAPDWAVSQWGSAALFELSAPKPEKIEYPEIDLGEGEDAWEGLPTHTIRAGAWNVSIPLHLRYLPAAAESHTTLPVPWPVVFWACRAESGAQHPSNPFDRLHLGYEGLFGPKTRFMTVQPAMEEGRELVEWISVPVLDTRQAGWVEAGTVGVVLAAFLGLCWVLFSGRGKKVRDDDKKKKQ
;
A
#
# COMPACT_ATOMS: atom_id res chain seq x y z
N MET A 1 -3.69 -1.04 17.83
CA MET A 1 -4.55 -0.18 16.97
C MET A 1 -5.40 -1.04 16.04
N SER A 2 -6.59 -0.57 15.64
CA SER A 2 -7.50 -1.27 14.71
C SER A 2 -7.25 -0.84 13.27
N ALA A 3 -7.43 -1.75 12.30
CA ALA A 3 -7.42 -1.42 10.87
C ALA A 3 -8.43 -0.31 10.50
N SER A 4 -9.50 -0.16 11.28
CA SER A 4 -10.52 0.89 11.10
C SER A 4 -10.06 2.31 11.46
N SER A 5 -8.88 2.46 12.06
CA SER A 5 -8.34 3.73 12.55
C SER A 5 -7.08 4.16 11.80
N GLN A 6 -6.89 3.65 10.59
CA GLN A 6 -5.74 4.00 9.75
C GLN A 6 -6.08 5.11 8.77
N PHE A 7 -5.08 5.93 8.49
CA PHE A 7 -5.14 7.03 7.57
C PHE A 7 -3.87 7.05 6.73
N TYR A 8 -4.03 7.37 5.46
CA TYR A 8 -2.94 7.75 4.59
C TYR A 8 -3.20 9.14 4.05
N ALA A 9 -2.19 10.01 4.18
CA ALA A 9 -2.08 11.24 3.43
C ALA A 9 -0.71 11.31 2.77
N HIS A 10 -0.70 11.84 1.56
CA HIS A 10 0.53 12.24 0.91
C HIS A 10 0.99 13.58 1.50
N VAL A 11 2.15 13.58 2.15
CA VAL A 11 2.71 14.74 2.86
C VAL A 11 3.92 15.38 2.17
N GLY A 12 4.26 14.95 0.95
CA GLY A 12 5.40 15.48 0.20
C GLY A 12 6.75 15.09 0.82
N GLU A 13 7.76 15.93 0.64
CA GLU A 13 9.11 15.71 1.17
C GLU A 13 9.20 16.03 2.67
N ILE A 14 9.90 15.17 3.42
CA ILE A 14 10.09 15.33 4.88
C ILE A 14 10.77 16.67 5.21
N GLY A 15 11.64 17.16 4.33
CA GLY A 15 12.33 18.45 4.48
C GLY A 15 11.39 19.64 4.65
N GLU A 16 10.21 19.61 4.04
CA GLU A 16 9.21 20.69 4.16
C GLU A 16 8.64 20.79 5.60
N MET A 17 8.69 19.69 6.36
CA MET A 17 8.21 19.62 7.73
C MET A 17 9.23 20.14 8.76
N ALA A 18 10.45 20.48 8.35
CA ALA A 18 11.54 20.85 9.25
C ALA A 18 11.18 21.98 10.22
N SER A 19 10.56 23.05 9.72
CA SER A 19 10.16 24.19 10.56
C SER A 19 9.12 23.81 11.62
N SER A 20 8.22 22.89 11.30
CA SER A 20 7.20 22.39 12.22
C SER A 20 7.80 21.46 13.26
N PHE A 21 8.70 20.56 12.87
CA PHE A 21 9.43 19.72 13.83
C PHE A 21 10.27 20.55 14.79
N GLN A 22 10.99 21.55 14.29
CA GLN A 22 11.82 22.42 15.12
C GLN A 22 10.97 23.17 16.15
N ARG A 23 9.84 23.76 15.75
CA ARG A 23 8.93 24.45 16.69
C ARG A 23 8.35 23.52 17.74
N ASN A 24 7.86 22.34 17.34
CA ASN A 24 7.14 21.44 18.24
C ASN A 24 8.06 20.61 19.15
N LEU A 25 9.22 20.18 18.65
CA LEU A 25 10.16 19.34 19.41
C LEU A 25 11.14 20.16 20.26
N CYS A 26 11.62 21.30 19.74
CA CYS A 26 12.65 22.08 20.43
C CYS A 26 12.09 23.26 21.26
N GLY A 27 10.85 23.69 20.99
CA GLY A 27 10.23 24.85 21.63
C GLY A 27 10.91 26.19 21.31
N ASP A 28 10.44 27.27 21.95
CA ASP A 28 10.86 28.65 21.63
C ASP A 28 12.28 29.00 22.09
N LYS A 29 12.84 28.24 23.05
CA LYS A 29 14.21 28.39 23.55
C LYS A 29 15.08 27.20 23.13
N ALA A 30 14.95 26.79 21.87
CA ALA A 30 15.66 25.65 21.32
C ALA A 30 17.18 25.77 21.55
N GLY A 31 17.76 24.83 22.30
CA GLY A 31 19.21 24.69 22.35
C GLY A 31 19.75 24.33 20.96
N ALA A 32 20.96 24.82 20.63
CA ALA A 32 21.60 24.57 19.33
C ALA A 32 21.63 23.07 18.95
N TYR A 33 21.80 22.19 19.95
CA TYR A 33 21.75 20.75 19.79
C TYR A 33 20.42 20.24 19.19
N CYS A 34 19.28 20.69 19.73
CA CYS A 34 17.97 20.21 19.26
C CYS A 34 17.71 20.64 17.81
N VAL A 35 18.09 21.88 17.47
CA VAL A 35 17.96 22.38 16.10
C VAL A 35 18.81 21.55 15.13
N GLN A 36 20.05 21.22 15.51
CA GLN A 36 20.92 20.36 14.70
C GLN A 36 20.36 18.95 14.56
N MET A 37 19.85 18.35 15.64
CA MET A 37 19.22 17.03 15.62
C MET A 37 18.02 17.00 14.67
N VAL A 38 17.14 18.01 14.71
CA VAL A 38 16.01 18.11 13.78
C VAL A 38 16.49 18.30 12.34
N ALA A 39 17.55 19.09 12.12
CA ALA A 39 18.11 19.30 10.78
C ALA A 39 18.67 18.02 10.16
N GLU A 40 19.23 17.11 10.95
CA GLU A 40 19.64 15.79 10.46
C GLU A 40 18.44 14.85 10.31
N MET A 41 17.52 14.84 11.27
CA MET A 41 16.30 14.01 11.26
C MET A 41 15.47 14.20 9.98
N VAL A 42 15.36 15.43 9.47
CA VAL A 42 14.55 15.72 8.28
C VAL A 42 15.17 15.24 6.97
N LYS A 43 16.45 14.84 6.99
CA LYS A 43 17.12 14.18 5.85
C LYS A 43 16.85 12.68 5.81
N ALA A 44 16.16 12.12 6.81
CA ALA A 44 15.84 10.71 6.87
C ALA A 44 14.94 10.29 5.70
N ARG A 45 15.07 9.02 5.28
CA ARG A 45 14.19 8.43 4.27
C ARG A 45 12.78 8.20 4.81
N TYR A 46 12.68 7.91 6.10
CA TYR A 46 11.40 7.83 6.81
C TYR A 46 11.55 8.33 8.24
N ILE A 47 10.44 8.82 8.79
CA ILE A 47 10.29 9.15 10.21
C ILE A 47 9.08 8.38 10.73
N ASP A 48 9.24 7.65 11.82
CA ASP A 48 8.18 7.00 12.58
C ASP A 48 8.01 7.74 13.91
N VAL A 49 6.77 7.99 14.30
CA VAL A 49 6.44 8.68 15.55
C VAL A 49 5.43 7.83 16.29
N ASP A 50 5.86 7.26 17.41
CA ASP A 50 5.01 6.50 18.33
C ASP A 50 4.69 7.34 19.56
N TYR A 51 3.45 7.25 20.02
CA TYR A 51 3.01 7.91 21.25
C TYR A 51 2.33 6.91 22.16
N ASP A 52 2.95 6.65 23.31
CA ASP A 52 2.35 5.84 24.34
C ASP A 52 1.52 6.71 25.29
N THR A 53 0.21 6.52 25.25
CA THR A 53 -0.74 7.21 26.12
C THR A 53 -0.56 6.94 27.62
N ILE A 54 0.06 5.80 27.99
CA ILE A 54 0.25 5.39 29.38
C ILE A 54 1.46 6.10 29.96
N SER A 55 2.63 5.92 29.35
CA SER A 55 3.86 6.60 29.79
C SER A 55 3.90 8.09 29.40
N ARG A 56 3.00 8.52 28.49
CA ARG A 56 3.01 9.85 27.86
C ARG A 56 4.33 10.15 27.15
N ALA A 57 5.03 9.12 26.69
CA ALA A 57 6.28 9.23 25.95
C ALA A 57 6.00 9.32 24.45
N VAL A 58 6.77 10.16 23.76
CA VAL A 58 6.84 10.20 22.29
C VAL A 58 8.18 9.59 21.90
N VAL A 59 8.17 8.57 21.04
CA VAL A 59 9.37 7.99 20.45
C VAL A 59 9.40 8.41 18.99
N VAL A 60 10.47 9.10 18.59
CA VAL A 60 10.70 9.48 17.19
C VAL A 60 11.86 8.66 16.67
N THR A 61 11.60 7.89 15.62
CA THR A 61 12.60 7.06 14.94
C THR A 61 12.80 7.61 13.54
N ALA A 62 14.02 8.01 13.22
CA ALA A 62 14.40 8.42 11.89
C ALA A 62 15.29 7.35 11.26
N GLY A 63 15.06 7.04 9.99
CA GLY A 63 15.75 5.95 9.30
C GLY A 63 16.42 6.38 8.01
N TRP A 64 17.68 5.97 7.86
CA TRP A 64 18.50 6.21 6.68
C TRP A 64 19.00 4.87 6.13
N PRO A 65 18.73 4.55 4.85
CA PRO A 65 19.09 3.25 4.29
C PRO A 65 20.58 3.14 3.93
N HIS A 66 21.25 4.26 3.69
CA HIS A 66 22.66 4.34 3.31
C HIS A 66 23.28 5.57 3.99
N ALA A 67 24.61 5.56 4.14
CA ALA A 67 25.36 6.77 4.46
C ALA A 67 25.13 7.84 3.38
N ASP A 68 25.37 9.11 3.72
CA ASP A 68 25.22 10.25 2.81
C ASP A 68 25.79 9.93 1.42
N GLU A 69 25.10 10.28 0.33
CA GLU A 69 25.48 9.92 -1.04
C GLU A 69 26.89 10.38 -1.43
N SER A 70 27.39 11.42 -0.76
CA SER A 70 28.74 11.94 -0.93
C SER A 70 29.82 11.10 -0.21
N GLU A 71 29.42 10.19 0.68
CA GLU A 71 30.30 9.46 1.58
C GLU A 71 30.12 7.94 1.49
N LYS A 72 31.24 7.20 1.53
CA LYS A 72 31.22 5.73 1.45
C LYS A 72 30.95 5.04 2.80
N SER A 73 30.74 5.81 3.88
CA SER A 73 30.67 5.31 5.24
C SER A 73 29.97 6.32 6.16
N TRP A 74 29.26 5.82 7.18
CA TRP A 74 28.73 6.66 8.27
C TRP A 74 29.87 7.32 9.04
N ASN A 75 29.85 8.65 9.16
CA ASN A 75 30.85 9.43 9.89
C ASN A 75 30.23 10.42 10.90
N ASP A 76 28.99 10.17 11.31
CA ASP A 76 28.22 11.06 12.18
C ASP A 76 28.90 11.33 13.51
N GLU A 77 28.94 12.61 13.90
CA GLU A 77 29.40 13.01 15.23
C GLU A 77 28.22 13.06 16.21
N ILE A 78 28.12 12.07 17.09
CA ILE A 78 27.05 11.98 18.09
C ILE A 78 27.58 12.44 19.45
N ARG A 79 26.88 13.41 20.06
CA ARG A 79 27.19 13.93 21.40
C ARG A 79 25.99 13.77 22.33
N PRO A 80 26.19 13.45 23.62
CA PRO A 80 25.10 13.39 24.58
C PRO A 80 24.50 14.80 24.82
N PRO A 81 23.17 14.95 24.82
CA PRO A 81 22.52 16.27 24.98
C PRO A 81 22.71 16.87 26.37
N SER A 82 22.91 16.03 27.39
CA SER A 82 23.17 16.43 28.78
C SER A 82 24.01 15.36 29.47
N GLN A 83 24.52 15.65 30.67
CA GLN A 83 25.31 14.67 31.46
C GLN A 83 24.49 13.45 31.88
N ASP A 84 23.18 13.61 32.07
CA ASP A 84 22.28 12.53 32.49
C ASP A 84 21.66 11.77 31.30
N ALA A 85 21.93 12.22 30.07
CA ALA A 85 21.38 11.58 28.88
C ALA A 85 22.10 10.27 28.59
N THR A 86 21.33 9.21 28.34
CA THR A 86 21.87 7.93 27.89
C THR A 86 21.84 7.89 26.37
N VAL A 87 23.01 7.77 25.74
CA VAL A 87 23.14 7.61 24.29
C VAL A 87 23.89 6.31 24.02
N GLU A 88 23.20 5.36 23.39
CA GLU A 88 23.76 4.10 22.95
C GLU A 88 24.08 4.17 21.46
N ILE A 89 25.29 3.75 21.09
CA ILE A 89 25.74 3.69 19.70
C ILE A 89 26.30 2.30 19.45
N GLY A 90 26.04 1.75 18.27
CA GLY A 90 26.73 0.54 17.88
C GLY A 90 26.55 0.16 16.44
N VAL A 91 27.30 -0.88 16.07
CA VAL A 91 27.28 -1.48 14.74
C VAL A 91 26.81 -2.91 14.92
N LEU A 92 25.66 -3.22 14.34
CA LEU A 92 25.03 -4.53 14.39
C LEU A 92 24.90 -5.08 12.97
N SER A 93 25.17 -6.37 12.81
CA SER A 93 24.91 -7.12 11.59
C SER A 93 23.87 -8.19 11.84
N SER A 94 23.05 -8.46 10.81
CA SER A 94 22.11 -9.58 10.85
C SER A 94 22.87 -10.90 10.85
N GLU A 95 22.55 -11.76 11.80
CA GLU A 95 23.16 -13.08 11.94
C GLU A 95 22.13 -14.18 11.66
N GLY A 96 22.61 -15.34 11.21
CA GLY A 96 21.76 -16.51 11.07
C GLY A 96 21.30 -17.01 12.44
N ASN A 97 20.08 -17.55 12.49
CA ASN A 97 19.50 -18.14 13.68
C ASN A 97 19.01 -19.57 13.41
N ALA A 98 19.23 -20.46 14.37
CA ALA A 98 18.67 -21.80 14.38
C ALA A 98 17.16 -21.80 14.62
N ASP A 99 16.66 -20.81 15.37
CA ASP A 99 15.23 -20.57 15.49
C ASP A 99 14.76 -19.65 14.35
N PRO A 100 13.95 -20.16 13.39
CA PRO A 100 13.43 -19.34 12.30
C PRO A 100 12.40 -18.29 12.75
N GLU A 101 11.99 -18.30 14.02
CA GLU A 101 11.05 -17.34 14.61
C GLU A 101 11.74 -16.21 15.38
N ASP A 102 13.07 -16.19 15.43
CA ASP A 102 13.80 -15.13 16.10
C ASP A 102 14.71 -14.40 15.10
N ILE A 103 14.70 -13.07 15.18
CA ILE A 103 15.73 -12.26 14.52
C ILE A 103 16.95 -12.20 15.44
N GLN A 104 18.12 -12.30 14.83
CA GLN A 104 19.38 -12.25 15.54
C GLN A 104 20.29 -11.19 14.95
N PHE A 105 20.87 -10.39 15.83
CA PHE A 105 21.88 -9.41 15.48
C PHE A 105 23.11 -9.60 16.36
N GLY A 106 24.29 -9.48 15.76
CA GLY A 106 25.56 -9.51 16.46
C GLY A 106 26.39 -8.28 16.12
N GLY A 107 27.23 -7.84 17.05
CA GLY A 107 28.11 -6.71 16.80
C GLY A 107 28.62 -6.07 18.10
N PHE A 108 28.74 -4.76 18.09
CA PHE A 108 29.28 -4.00 19.22
C PHE A 108 28.37 -2.83 19.56
N LEU A 109 28.09 -2.63 20.84
CA LEU A 109 27.39 -1.47 21.37
C LEU A 109 28.26 -0.75 22.41
N THR A 110 28.05 0.54 22.57
CA THR A 110 28.73 1.38 23.57
C THR A 110 27.76 2.44 24.08
N VAL A 111 27.73 2.66 25.39
CA VAL A 111 26.98 3.78 25.99
C VAL A 111 27.93 4.96 26.19
N LEU A 112 27.68 6.06 25.49
CA LEU A 112 28.53 7.25 25.53
C LEU A 112 28.61 7.82 26.95
N GLY A 113 29.83 8.08 27.42
CA GLY A 113 30.10 8.63 28.75
C GLY A 113 30.07 7.62 29.90
N GLN A 114 29.65 6.38 29.65
CA GLN A 114 29.64 5.30 30.66
C GLN A 114 30.63 4.18 30.32
N ASP A 115 30.75 3.81 29.04
CA ASP A 115 31.62 2.74 28.58
C ASP A 115 32.95 3.27 28.02
N ASP A 116 34.05 2.59 28.36
CA ASP A 116 35.40 2.96 27.89
C ASP A 116 35.71 2.40 26.48
N HIS A 117 34.97 1.39 26.03
CA HIS A 117 35.16 0.72 24.74
C HIS A 117 33.88 0.00 24.29
N PRO A 118 33.70 -0.25 22.98
CA PRO A 118 32.58 -1.02 22.47
C PRO A 118 32.56 -2.45 23.01
N LYS A 119 31.40 -2.87 23.51
CA LYS A 119 31.17 -4.19 24.09
C LYS A 119 30.51 -5.13 23.06
N PRO A 120 31.04 -6.35 22.88
CA PRO A 120 30.42 -7.32 21.99
C PRO A 120 29.04 -7.68 22.52
N THR A 121 28.04 -7.52 21.66
CA THR A 121 26.64 -7.69 22.00
C THR A 121 25.96 -8.58 20.96
N ARG A 122 25.12 -9.50 21.45
CA ARG A 122 24.29 -10.37 20.60
C ARG A 122 22.86 -10.27 21.09
N PHE A 123 21.97 -9.89 20.19
CA PHE A 123 20.54 -9.82 20.43
C PHE A 123 19.87 -10.96 19.70
N GLN A 124 18.99 -11.66 20.40
CA GLN A 124 18.06 -12.60 19.81
C GLN A 124 16.68 -12.24 20.36
N THR A 125 15.75 -11.94 19.47
CA THR A 125 14.40 -11.56 19.86
C THR A 125 13.39 -12.13 18.88
N PRO A 126 12.25 -12.62 19.39
CA PRO A 126 11.13 -12.94 18.53
C PRO A 126 10.60 -11.66 17.88
N THR A 127 10.11 -11.78 16.66
CA THR A 127 9.43 -10.70 15.94
C THR A 127 8.24 -11.28 15.20
N ARG A 128 7.20 -10.47 14.95
CA ARG A 128 6.13 -10.91 14.05
C ARG A 128 6.39 -10.52 12.61
N HIS A 129 7.30 -9.58 12.37
CA HIS A 129 7.58 -9.00 11.06
C HIS A 129 8.99 -9.36 10.63
N TYR A 130 9.08 -10.03 9.49
CA TYR A 130 10.33 -10.45 8.90
C TYR A 130 10.43 -9.90 7.48
N PRO A 131 11.63 -9.52 7.02
CA PRO A 131 11.86 -9.49 5.60
C PRO A 131 11.67 -10.91 5.03
N LEU A 132 11.17 -11.02 3.81
CA LEU A 132 11.14 -12.31 3.12
C LEU A 132 12.59 -12.74 2.80
N LEU A 133 13.04 -13.82 3.43
CA LEU A 133 14.40 -14.37 3.29
C LEU A 133 14.43 -15.55 2.32
N ALA A 134 15.56 -15.72 1.65
CA ALA A 134 15.84 -16.90 0.84
C ALA A 134 16.03 -18.12 1.76
N PRO A 135 15.49 -19.32 1.39
CA PRO A 135 15.72 -20.52 2.15
C PRO A 135 17.22 -20.85 2.25
N SER A 136 17.72 -21.06 3.47
CA SER A 136 19.09 -21.51 3.73
C SER A 136 19.08 -22.89 4.39
N LYS A 137 19.97 -23.78 3.93
CA LYS A 137 20.23 -25.07 4.60
C LYS A 137 21.14 -24.91 5.83
N ASN A 138 21.87 -23.80 5.90
CA ASN A 138 22.73 -23.48 7.03
C ASN A 138 22.04 -22.42 7.90
N PRO A 139 21.54 -22.78 9.10
CA PRO A 139 20.83 -21.85 9.96
C PRO A 139 21.70 -20.71 10.48
N THR A 140 23.02 -20.88 10.52
CA THR A 140 23.95 -19.85 11.02
C THR A 140 24.52 -18.97 9.90
N ALA A 141 24.14 -19.21 8.64
CA ALA A 141 24.57 -18.36 7.54
C ALA A 141 23.91 -16.99 7.64
N THR A 142 24.61 -15.95 7.18
CA THR A 142 24.05 -14.60 7.08
C THR A 142 22.76 -14.63 6.24
N PRO A 143 21.64 -14.11 6.76
CA PRO A 143 20.38 -14.07 6.03
C PRO A 143 20.49 -13.28 4.72
N ILE A 144 19.91 -13.82 3.65
CA ILE A 144 19.85 -13.18 2.33
C ILE A 144 18.38 -12.94 1.98
N LEU A 145 18.07 -11.77 1.42
CA LEU A 145 16.72 -11.45 0.97
C LEU A 145 16.29 -12.36 -0.18
N HIS A 146 15.01 -12.74 -0.16
CA HIS A 146 14.41 -13.50 -1.25
C HIS A 146 14.32 -12.65 -2.52
N PRO A 147 14.56 -13.20 -3.73
CA PRO A 147 14.48 -12.45 -4.99
C PRO A 147 13.04 -12.10 -5.41
N LEU A 148 12.06 -12.28 -4.53
CA LEU A 148 10.67 -11.94 -4.84
C LEU A 148 10.46 -10.46 -4.53
N THR A 149 10.10 -9.73 -5.56
CA THR A 149 9.69 -8.33 -5.47
C THR A 149 8.31 -8.15 -6.08
N TYR A 150 7.72 -6.98 -5.90
CA TYR A 150 6.47 -6.62 -6.58
C TYR A 150 6.47 -5.18 -7.05
N SER A 151 5.77 -4.90 -8.14
CA SER A 151 5.48 -3.53 -8.57
C SER A 151 3.99 -3.27 -8.58
N THR A 152 3.62 -1.99 -8.45
CA THR A 152 2.23 -1.54 -8.46
C THR A 152 2.03 -0.58 -9.62
N SER A 153 0.88 -0.65 -10.29
CA SER A 153 0.51 0.30 -11.33
C SER A 153 -1.00 0.43 -11.47
N PHE A 154 -1.45 1.50 -12.12
CA PHE A 154 -2.83 1.66 -12.56
C PHE A 154 -2.94 1.54 -14.07
N ASN A 155 -3.99 0.87 -14.55
CA ASN A 155 -4.29 0.83 -15.97
C ASN A 155 -4.62 2.25 -16.48
N GLN A 156 -3.97 2.65 -17.57
CA GLN A 156 -4.18 3.96 -18.18
C GLN A 156 -5.04 3.85 -19.46
N PRO A 157 -5.90 4.83 -19.76
CA PRO A 157 -6.20 6.01 -18.94
C PRO A 157 -7.01 5.66 -17.69
N THR A 158 -6.82 6.44 -16.63
CA THR A 158 -7.53 6.25 -15.36
C THR A 158 -8.93 6.88 -15.45
N GLY A 159 -9.96 6.04 -15.52
CA GLY A 159 -11.37 6.45 -15.49
C GLY A 159 -11.92 6.49 -14.05
N LEU A 160 -13.25 6.52 -13.92
CA LEU A 160 -13.94 6.44 -12.61
C LEU A 160 -13.83 5.06 -11.92
N HIS A 161 -13.34 4.05 -12.64
CA HIS A 161 -13.13 2.69 -12.14
C HIS A 161 -11.65 2.28 -12.31
N PRO A 162 -10.72 2.95 -11.60
CA PRO A 162 -9.30 2.63 -11.73
C PRO A 162 -9.04 1.20 -11.27
N THR A 163 -8.24 0.45 -12.04
CA THR A 163 -7.83 -0.91 -11.66
C THR A 163 -6.38 -0.89 -11.23
N LEU A 164 -6.16 -1.21 -9.96
CA LEU A 164 -4.84 -1.39 -9.36
C LEU A 164 -4.28 -2.75 -9.81
N THR A 165 -3.08 -2.78 -10.36
CA THR A 165 -2.41 -4.02 -10.78
C THR A 165 -1.12 -4.21 -9.98
N LEU A 166 -1.02 -5.33 -9.27
CA LEU A 166 0.21 -5.80 -8.64
C LEU A 166 0.89 -6.82 -9.55
N THR A 167 2.16 -6.60 -9.85
CA THR A 167 2.94 -7.46 -10.76
C THR A 167 4.05 -8.15 -9.98
N PHE A 168 4.12 -9.48 -10.10
CA PHE A 168 5.12 -10.31 -9.45
C PHE A 168 5.91 -11.13 -10.48
N PRO A 169 7.20 -11.43 -10.26
CA PRO A 169 7.91 -12.47 -10.99
C PRO A 169 7.37 -13.85 -10.57
N ALA A 170 6.61 -14.49 -11.47
CA ALA A 170 5.89 -15.74 -11.20
C ALA A 170 6.80 -16.87 -10.70
N GLN A 171 8.03 -16.94 -11.22
CA GLN A 171 9.04 -17.92 -10.84
C GLN A 171 9.47 -17.83 -9.37
N ASN A 172 9.37 -16.64 -8.77
CA ASN A 172 9.76 -16.39 -7.38
C ASN A 172 8.54 -16.33 -6.45
N LEU A 173 7.31 -16.44 -6.98
CA LEU A 173 6.08 -16.33 -6.21
C LEU A 173 5.67 -17.68 -5.62
N THR A 174 6.53 -18.24 -4.77
CA THR A 174 6.31 -19.51 -4.08
C THR A 174 6.05 -19.28 -2.60
N ALA A 175 5.17 -20.10 -2.02
CA ALA A 175 4.89 -20.03 -0.60
C ALA A 175 6.11 -20.49 0.21
N PRO A 176 6.58 -19.71 1.21
CA PRO A 176 7.78 -20.05 1.96
C PRO A 176 7.62 -21.29 2.86
N ALA A 177 6.40 -21.61 3.28
CA ALA A 177 6.08 -22.85 3.99
C ALA A 177 4.65 -23.31 3.72
N SER A 178 4.35 -24.56 4.08
CA SER A 178 2.98 -25.09 3.99
C SER A 178 2.02 -24.27 4.88
N GLY A 179 0.87 -23.89 4.34
CA GLY A 179 -0.12 -23.07 5.05
C GLY A 179 0.14 -21.56 5.06
N CYS A 180 1.28 -21.09 4.53
CA CYS A 180 1.50 -19.67 4.28
C CYS A 180 0.59 -19.15 3.17
N LYS A 181 0.07 -17.94 3.36
CA LYS A 181 -0.87 -17.31 2.42
C LYS A 181 -0.42 -15.91 2.06
N LEU A 182 -0.39 -15.61 0.77
CA LEU A 182 -0.05 -14.30 0.26
C LEU A 182 -1.21 -13.33 0.48
N HIS A 183 -0.91 -12.17 1.04
CA HIS A 183 -1.88 -11.11 1.27
C HIS A 183 -1.33 -9.77 0.78
N THR A 184 -2.26 -8.87 0.48
CA THR A 184 -1.96 -7.47 0.27
C THR A 184 -2.91 -6.61 1.09
N HIS A 185 -2.37 -5.57 1.73
CA HIS A 185 -3.09 -4.63 2.54
C HIS A 185 -3.06 -3.24 1.88
N LEU A 186 -4.24 -2.72 1.55
CA LEU A 186 -4.43 -1.42 0.92
C LEU A 186 -4.88 -0.43 1.99
N THR A 187 -4.23 0.73 2.01
CA THR A 187 -4.70 1.91 2.73
C THR A 187 -5.15 2.93 1.70
N LEU A 188 -6.46 3.05 1.51
CA LEU A 188 -7.06 3.89 0.47
C LEU A 188 -7.44 5.26 1.03
N PRO A 189 -7.06 6.35 0.34
CA PRO A 189 -7.59 7.69 0.59
C PRO A 189 -9.11 7.76 0.43
N SER A 190 -9.76 8.81 0.97
CA SER A 190 -11.21 9.02 0.89
C SER A 190 -11.79 8.94 -0.52
N TYR A 191 -11.06 9.44 -1.51
CA TYR A 191 -11.50 9.52 -2.90
C TYR A 191 -11.49 8.17 -3.63
N LEU A 192 -10.90 7.11 -3.07
CA LEU A 192 -10.96 5.75 -3.59
C LEU A 192 -11.73 4.84 -2.64
N PHE A 193 -12.57 3.97 -3.20
CA PHE A 193 -13.29 2.98 -2.43
C PHE A 193 -13.43 1.66 -3.17
N ILE A 194 -13.81 0.63 -2.40
CA ILE A 194 -14.00 -0.73 -2.88
C ILE A 194 -15.49 -1.05 -2.84
N ASP A 195 -16.05 -1.45 -3.98
CA ASP A 195 -17.35 -2.09 -4.01
C ASP A 195 -17.22 -3.53 -3.51
N LYS A 196 -17.58 -3.76 -2.24
CA LYS A 196 -17.53 -5.09 -1.60
C LYS A 196 -18.35 -6.14 -2.34
N TYR A 197 -19.42 -5.77 -3.03
CA TYR A 197 -20.31 -6.73 -3.69
C TYR A 197 -19.65 -7.36 -4.92
N GLN A 198 -18.72 -6.63 -5.56
CA GLN A 198 -17.93 -7.12 -6.69
C GLN A 198 -17.01 -8.30 -6.30
N PHE A 199 -16.62 -8.40 -5.02
CA PHE A 199 -15.67 -9.40 -4.53
C PHE A 199 -16.32 -10.65 -3.89
N ASN A 200 -17.62 -10.84 -4.11
CA ASN A 200 -18.33 -12.04 -3.64
C ASN A 200 -18.37 -13.17 -4.68
N ASP A 201 -18.15 -12.85 -5.95
CA ASP A 201 -18.18 -13.85 -7.04
C ASP A 201 -16.83 -14.56 -7.17
N ALA A 202 -16.84 -15.89 -7.09
CA ALA A 202 -15.63 -16.71 -7.12
C ALA A 202 -14.93 -16.70 -8.49
N LEU A 203 -15.68 -16.63 -9.59
CA LEU A 203 -15.12 -16.59 -10.94
C LEU A 203 -14.47 -15.24 -11.20
N PHE A 204 -15.10 -14.16 -10.72
CA PHE A 204 -14.55 -12.81 -10.77
C PHE A 204 -13.22 -12.76 -10.01
N LEU A 205 -13.19 -13.20 -8.76
CA LEU A 205 -11.97 -13.26 -7.94
C LEU A 205 -10.87 -14.06 -8.65
N GLN A 206 -11.20 -15.25 -9.17
CA GLN A 206 -10.24 -16.10 -9.89
C GLN A 206 -9.68 -15.41 -11.14
N SER A 207 -10.52 -14.72 -11.93
CA SER A 207 -10.09 -14.00 -13.14
C SER A 207 -9.11 -12.85 -12.84
N LYS A 208 -9.09 -12.38 -11.60
CA LYS A 208 -8.25 -11.29 -11.10
C LYS A 208 -7.07 -11.76 -10.26
N ASN A 209 -6.86 -13.09 -10.18
CA ASN A 209 -5.86 -13.72 -9.32
C ASN A 209 -6.03 -13.36 -7.83
N LEU A 210 -7.27 -13.13 -7.40
CA LEU A 210 -7.67 -12.92 -6.01
C LEU A 210 -8.30 -14.20 -5.45
N ARG A 211 -8.08 -14.48 -4.16
CA ARG A 211 -8.76 -15.59 -3.46
C ARG A 211 -10.01 -15.11 -2.72
N ARG A 212 -9.92 -13.95 -2.05
CA ARG A 212 -11.03 -13.31 -1.33
C ARG A 212 -10.64 -11.94 -0.78
N LEU A 213 -11.64 -11.10 -0.58
CA LEU A 213 -11.57 -9.94 0.31
C LEU A 213 -11.73 -10.42 1.76
N ARG A 214 -10.68 -10.30 2.59
CA ARG A 214 -10.66 -10.77 3.98
C ARG A 214 -11.26 -9.77 4.96
N SER A 215 -11.00 -8.50 4.73
CA SER A 215 -11.44 -7.41 5.59
C SER A 215 -11.57 -6.15 4.76
N LEU A 216 -12.59 -5.35 5.08
CA LEU A 216 -12.79 -4.01 4.56
C LEU A 216 -13.32 -3.14 5.70
N SER A 217 -12.69 -2.01 5.95
CA SER A 217 -13.05 -1.07 7.01
C SER A 217 -12.91 0.37 6.55
N GLY A 218 -13.59 1.32 7.23
CA GLY A 218 -13.62 2.73 6.84
C GLY A 218 -14.77 3.10 5.91
N ALA A 219 -14.57 4.09 5.04
CA ALA A 219 -15.56 4.60 4.10
C ALA A 219 -15.89 3.61 2.98
N THR A 220 -17.12 3.08 2.99
CA THR A 220 -17.59 2.08 2.00
C THR A 220 -18.89 2.49 1.31
N ASP A 221 -19.33 3.72 1.52
CA ASP A 221 -20.49 4.29 0.82
C ASP A 221 -20.19 4.30 -0.68
N LEU A 222 -21.06 3.71 -1.49
CA LEU A 222 -20.85 3.55 -2.93
C LEU A 222 -21.32 4.76 -3.73
N GLU A 223 -22.07 5.68 -3.10
CA GLU A 223 -22.75 6.79 -3.78
C GLU A 223 -22.27 8.16 -3.30
N ALA A 224 -21.71 8.26 -2.08
CA ALA A 224 -21.25 9.53 -1.54
C ALA A 224 -20.06 10.11 -2.35
N PRO A 225 -20.11 11.39 -2.74
CA PRO A 225 -18.94 12.07 -3.31
C PRO A 225 -17.87 12.31 -2.24
N ASP A 226 -16.63 12.61 -2.64
CA ASP A 226 -15.49 12.71 -1.73
C ASP A 226 -15.71 13.74 -0.61
N TRP A 227 -16.26 14.92 -0.95
CA TRP A 227 -16.54 16.00 0.01
C TRP A 227 -17.66 15.70 1.02
N ALA A 228 -18.44 14.64 0.81
CA ALA A 228 -19.50 14.21 1.74
C ALA A 228 -19.03 13.11 2.71
N VAL A 229 -17.85 12.53 2.47
CA VAL A 229 -17.29 11.46 3.31
C VAL A 229 -16.59 12.06 4.52
N SER A 230 -17.11 11.77 5.72
CA SER A 230 -16.54 12.24 6.98
C SER A 230 -15.30 11.45 7.44
N GLN A 231 -15.12 10.23 6.92
CA GLN A 231 -14.01 9.35 7.25
C GLN A 231 -12.81 9.63 6.35
N TRP A 232 -11.62 9.33 6.85
CA TRP A 232 -10.36 9.59 6.15
C TRP A 232 -10.10 8.74 4.90
N GLY A 233 -10.82 7.63 4.73
CA GLY A 233 -10.51 6.63 3.72
C GLY A 233 -11.04 5.25 4.09
N SER A 234 -10.47 4.23 3.47
CA SER A 234 -10.78 2.83 3.76
C SER A 234 -9.51 1.97 3.79
N ALA A 235 -9.56 0.87 4.53
CA ALA A 235 -8.49 -0.12 4.57
C ALA A 235 -9.03 -1.48 4.18
N ALA A 236 -8.31 -2.19 3.30
CA ALA A 236 -8.74 -3.46 2.75
C ALA A 236 -7.63 -4.50 2.77
N LEU A 237 -7.97 -5.72 3.15
CA LEU A 237 -7.06 -6.86 3.15
C LEU A 237 -7.54 -7.90 2.14
N PHE A 238 -6.71 -8.20 1.15
CA PHE A 238 -6.97 -9.26 0.17
C PHE A 238 -6.07 -10.47 0.41
N GLU A 239 -6.61 -11.67 0.22
CA GLU A 239 -5.82 -12.90 0.05
C GLU A 239 -5.59 -13.09 -1.45
N LEU A 240 -4.33 -13.20 -1.87
CA LEU A 240 -3.92 -13.28 -3.26
C LEU A 240 -3.75 -14.74 -3.72
N SER A 241 -3.93 -14.98 -5.01
CA SER A 241 -3.57 -16.27 -5.62
C SER A 241 -2.11 -16.26 -6.04
N ALA A 242 -1.43 -17.38 -5.83
CA ALA A 242 -0.11 -17.68 -6.38
C ALA A 242 -0.23 -18.65 -7.57
N PRO A 243 0.69 -18.61 -8.55
CA PRO A 243 0.71 -19.56 -9.65
C PRO A 243 0.81 -20.99 -9.10
N LYS A 244 0.02 -21.90 -9.67
CA LYS A 244 0.17 -23.32 -9.38
C LYS A 244 1.36 -23.86 -10.17
N PRO A 245 2.20 -24.72 -9.59
CA PRO A 245 3.21 -25.43 -10.36
C PRO A 245 2.53 -26.21 -11.49
N GLU A 246 2.98 -26.03 -12.74
CA GLU A 246 2.51 -26.85 -13.87
C GLU A 246 3.11 -28.25 -13.71
N LYS A 247 2.30 -29.30 -13.84
CA LYS A 247 2.79 -30.68 -13.83
C LYS A 247 3.46 -30.95 -15.18
N ILE A 248 4.70 -31.41 -15.17
CA ILE A 248 5.35 -31.90 -16.38
C ILE A 248 4.84 -33.32 -16.60
N GLU A 249 4.06 -33.53 -17.66
CA GLU A 249 3.75 -34.87 -18.15
C GLU A 249 4.94 -35.36 -18.98
N TYR A 250 5.66 -36.33 -18.42
CA TYR A 250 6.69 -37.06 -19.17
C TYR A 250 6.00 -38.10 -20.07
N PRO A 251 6.40 -38.27 -21.33
CA PRO A 251 5.95 -39.41 -22.11
C PRO A 251 6.36 -40.70 -21.39
N GLU A 252 5.41 -41.62 -21.19
CA GLU A 252 5.71 -42.98 -20.72
C GLU A 252 6.63 -43.66 -21.75
N ILE A 253 7.92 -43.77 -21.42
CA ILE A 253 8.87 -44.57 -22.20
C ILE A 253 8.97 -45.90 -21.46
N ASP A 254 8.57 -46.99 -22.14
CA ASP A 254 8.69 -48.37 -21.65
C ASP A 254 10.17 -48.77 -21.63
N LEU A 255 10.85 -48.41 -20.54
CA LEU A 255 12.18 -48.90 -20.22
C LEU A 255 11.95 -50.23 -19.50
N GLY A 256 12.22 -51.33 -20.19
CA GLY A 256 11.93 -52.69 -19.73
C GLY A 256 12.41 -52.97 -18.30
N GLU A 257 11.83 -54.00 -17.68
CA GLU A 257 11.98 -54.37 -16.26
C GLU A 257 13.38 -54.12 -15.67
N GLY A 258 13.51 -53.02 -14.93
CA GLY A 258 14.69 -52.72 -14.12
C GLY A 258 15.12 -51.26 -14.25
N GLU A 259 14.86 -50.49 -13.20
CA GLU A 259 15.24 -49.08 -12.94
C GLU A 259 14.24 -48.01 -13.42
N ASP A 260 13.49 -47.47 -12.45
CA ASP A 260 12.64 -46.30 -12.61
C ASP A 260 13.52 -45.06 -12.91
N ALA A 261 13.82 -44.84 -14.19
CA ALA A 261 14.66 -43.72 -14.65
C ALA A 261 14.13 -42.31 -14.29
N TRP A 262 12.97 -42.21 -13.64
CA TRP A 262 12.26 -40.98 -13.31
C TRP A 262 12.36 -40.58 -11.82
N GLU A 263 12.99 -41.38 -10.95
CA GLU A 263 13.28 -40.98 -9.56
C GLU A 263 14.30 -39.82 -9.52
N GLY A 264 13.80 -38.59 -9.38
CA GLY A 264 14.63 -37.38 -9.18
C GLY A 264 14.47 -36.28 -10.23
N LEU A 265 13.66 -36.51 -11.27
CA LEU A 265 13.34 -35.45 -12.24
C LEU A 265 12.25 -34.51 -11.68
N PRO A 266 12.37 -33.19 -11.86
CA PRO A 266 11.40 -32.22 -11.35
C PRO A 266 10.07 -32.38 -12.07
N THR A 267 9.09 -33.01 -11.43
CA THR A 267 7.73 -33.23 -11.95
C THR A 267 6.90 -31.95 -12.14
N HIS A 268 7.49 -30.80 -11.84
CA HIS A 268 6.82 -29.51 -11.89
C HIS A 268 7.73 -28.40 -12.43
N THR A 269 7.21 -27.60 -13.35
CA THR A 269 7.82 -26.32 -13.78
C THR A 269 7.02 -25.15 -13.24
N ILE A 270 7.72 -24.14 -12.72
CA ILE A 270 7.10 -22.86 -12.39
C ILE A 270 7.21 -22.00 -13.64
N ARG A 271 6.06 -21.54 -14.15
CA ARG A 271 6.00 -20.68 -15.31
C ARG A 271 6.82 -19.41 -15.08
N ALA A 272 7.80 -19.16 -15.93
CA ALA A 272 8.53 -17.89 -15.95
C ALA A 272 7.64 -16.78 -16.54
N GLY A 273 7.69 -15.58 -15.96
CA GLY A 273 6.98 -14.41 -16.48
C GLY A 273 6.33 -13.55 -15.38
N ALA A 274 5.52 -12.59 -15.80
CA ALA A 274 4.78 -11.72 -14.91
C ALA A 274 3.47 -12.39 -14.43
N TRP A 275 3.23 -12.37 -13.13
CA TRP A 275 1.96 -12.73 -12.50
C TRP A 275 1.25 -11.46 -12.04
N ASN A 276 0.14 -11.13 -12.71
CA ASN A 276 -0.59 -9.89 -12.46
C ASN A 276 -1.84 -10.16 -11.61
N VAL A 277 -1.97 -9.44 -10.51
CA VAL A 277 -3.16 -9.42 -9.67
C VAL A 277 -3.85 -8.09 -9.86
N SER A 278 -5.15 -8.09 -10.13
CA SER A 278 -5.89 -6.86 -10.43
C SER A 278 -6.99 -6.60 -9.40
N ILE A 279 -6.97 -5.44 -8.76
CA ILE A 279 -7.95 -5.01 -7.77
C ILE A 279 -8.73 -3.83 -8.37
N PRO A 280 -9.99 -4.01 -8.79
CA PRO A 280 -10.82 -2.91 -9.25
C PRO A 280 -11.14 -1.99 -8.07
N LEU A 281 -10.97 -0.69 -8.26
CA LEU A 281 -11.32 0.37 -7.32
C LEU A 281 -12.34 1.29 -7.99
N HIS A 282 -12.99 2.10 -7.18
CA HIS A 282 -13.92 3.13 -7.62
C HIS A 282 -13.44 4.49 -7.14
N LEU A 283 -13.51 5.47 -8.02
CA LEU A 283 -13.21 6.86 -7.71
C LEU A 283 -14.49 7.58 -7.31
N ARG A 284 -14.44 8.31 -6.20
CA ARG A 284 -15.51 9.24 -5.83
C ARG A 284 -15.46 10.49 -6.69
N TYR A 285 -16.60 11.15 -6.85
CA TYR A 285 -16.61 12.49 -7.44
C TYR A 285 -15.78 13.44 -6.59
N LEU A 286 -14.88 14.16 -7.27
CA LEU A 286 -14.00 15.16 -6.68
C LEU A 286 -14.57 16.56 -6.89
N PRO A 287 -14.20 17.53 -6.04
CA PRO A 287 -14.60 18.92 -6.21
C PRO A 287 -14.29 19.43 -7.63
N ALA A 288 -15.15 20.29 -8.14
CA ALA A 288 -14.95 20.93 -9.43
C ALA A 288 -13.69 21.83 -9.40
N ALA A 289 -12.97 21.88 -10.52
CA ALA A 289 -11.71 22.63 -10.64
C ALA A 289 -11.72 23.52 -11.89
N ALA A 290 -10.69 24.38 -12.03
CA ALA A 290 -10.47 25.17 -13.24
C ALA A 290 -9.79 24.36 -14.36
N GLU A 291 -9.71 23.04 -14.22
CA GLU A 291 -9.10 22.09 -15.14
C GLU A 291 -10.06 20.92 -15.36
N SER A 292 -9.84 20.15 -16.42
CA SER A 292 -10.65 18.97 -16.73
C SER A 292 -10.19 17.70 -16.00
N HIS A 293 -8.95 17.69 -15.51
CA HIS A 293 -8.37 16.57 -14.79
C HIS A 293 -7.59 17.08 -13.57
N THR A 294 -7.43 16.22 -12.57
CA THR A 294 -6.52 16.44 -11.44
C THR A 294 -5.70 15.18 -11.20
N THR A 295 -4.50 15.33 -10.63
CA THR A 295 -3.61 14.20 -10.34
C THR A 295 -3.68 13.86 -8.86
N LEU A 296 -3.90 12.58 -8.54
CA LEU A 296 -4.04 12.11 -7.16
C LEU A 296 -2.99 11.05 -6.79
N PRO A 297 -2.39 11.13 -5.58
CA PRO A 297 -1.38 10.18 -5.12
C PRO A 297 -1.98 8.98 -4.39
N VAL A 298 -1.81 7.78 -4.93
CA VAL A 298 -2.29 6.52 -4.32
C VAL A 298 -1.11 5.71 -3.77
N PRO A 299 -1.08 5.36 -2.48
CA PRO A 299 0.04 4.62 -1.91
C PRO A 299 0.10 3.20 -2.47
N TRP A 300 1.32 2.69 -2.62
CA TRP A 300 1.51 1.27 -2.90
C TRP A 300 0.99 0.44 -1.71
N PRO A 301 0.29 -0.67 -1.95
CA PRO A 301 -0.15 -1.53 -0.87
C PRO A 301 1.02 -2.33 -0.31
N VAL A 302 0.89 -2.78 0.93
CA VAL A 302 1.88 -3.66 1.56
C VAL A 302 1.58 -5.10 1.14
N VAL A 303 2.59 -5.84 0.69
CA VAL A 303 2.46 -7.25 0.31
C VAL A 303 3.28 -8.13 1.26
N PHE A 304 2.67 -9.19 1.77
CA PHE A 304 3.33 -10.08 2.73
C PHE A 304 2.75 -11.50 2.70
N TRP A 305 3.56 -12.47 3.12
CA TRP A 305 3.09 -13.81 3.46
C TRP A 305 2.68 -13.85 4.92
N ALA A 306 1.44 -14.28 5.18
CA ALA A 306 0.97 -14.60 6.52
C ALA A 306 1.11 -16.11 6.75
N CYS A 307 1.94 -16.48 7.72
CA CYS A 307 2.22 -17.88 8.07
C CYS A 307 1.85 -18.14 9.53
N ARG A 308 1.51 -19.40 9.84
CA ARG A 308 1.36 -19.83 11.23
C ARG A 308 2.74 -19.84 11.90
N ALA A 309 2.81 -19.30 13.11
CA ALA A 309 3.97 -19.42 13.99
C ALA A 309 3.75 -20.58 14.99
N GLU A 310 4.83 -21.30 15.30
CA GLU A 310 4.86 -22.41 16.25
C GLU A 310 4.90 -21.90 17.69
N SER A 311 5.83 -20.99 17.98
CA SER A 311 5.77 -20.14 19.16
C SER A 311 4.78 -19.00 18.89
N GLY A 312 3.92 -18.67 19.88
CA GLY A 312 3.09 -17.46 19.76
C GLY A 312 3.95 -16.21 19.87
N ALA A 313 3.34 -15.04 20.01
CA ALA A 313 4.03 -13.84 20.51
C ALA A 313 4.53 -14.08 21.96
N GLN A 314 5.55 -14.91 22.13
CA GLN A 314 6.34 -14.98 23.34
C GLN A 314 7.17 -13.70 23.33
N HIS A 315 6.98 -12.84 24.33
CA HIS A 315 7.62 -11.51 24.46
C HIS A 315 6.99 -10.38 23.63
N PRO A 316 6.24 -9.46 24.27
CA PRO A 316 5.61 -8.31 23.62
C PRO A 316 6.55 -7.10 23.39
N SER A 317 7.83 -7.18 23.75
CA SER A 317 8.76 -6.05 23.70
C SER A 317 9.99 -6.38 22.85
N ASN A 318 9.88 -6.19 21.54
CA ASN A 318 11.02 -6.17 20.63
C ASN A 318 11.24 -4.71 20.18
N PRO A 319 12.40 -4.09 20.47
CA PRO A 319 12.66 -2.69 20.10
C PRO A 319 12.81 -2.48 18.59
N PHE A 320 12.96 -3.56 17.82
CA PHE A 320 13.09 -3.54 16.37
C PHE A 320 11.79 -3.89 15.64
N ASP A 321 10.73 -4.27 16.35
CA ASP A 321 9.45 -4.60 15.73
C ASP A 321 8.62 -3.32 15.57
N ARG A 322 8.16 -3.09 14.34
CA ARG A 322 7.25 -1.98 14.04
C ARG A 322 5.82 -2.46 14.24
N LEU A 323 5.23 -2.07 15.36
CA LEU A 323 3.87 -2.44 15.72
C LEU A 323 2.86 -1.47 15.10
N HIS A 324 1.60 -1.89 15.11
CA HIS A 324 0.45 -1.05 14.75
C HIS A 324 0.37 -0.70 13.25
N LEU A 325 0.87 -1.59 12.38
CA LEU A 325 0.74 -1.49 10.93
C LEU A 325 -0.71 -1.72 10.43
N GLY A 326 -1.65 -1.98 11.35
CA GLY A 326 -3.09 -2.11 11.15
C GLY A 326 -3.55 -3.47 10.69
N TYR A 327 -2.91 -4.02 9.65
CA TYR A 327 -3.26 -5.35 9.15
C TYR A 327 -2.98 -6.44 10.17
N GLU A 328 -2.00 -6.25 11.06
CA GLU A 328 -1.63 -7.21 12.10
C GLU A 328 -2.81 -7.61 13.00
N GLY A 329 -3.67 -6.64 13.32
CA GLY A 329 -4.85 -6.84 14.17
C GLY A 329 -5.94 -7.68 13.51
N LEU A 330 -5.85 -7.92 12.20
CA LEU A 330 -6.76 -8.80 11.45
C LEU A 330 -6.34 -10.28 11.52
N PHE A 331 -5.19 -10.58 12.14
CA PHE A 331 -4.67 -11.93 12.30
C PHE A 331 -4.50 -12.27 13.79
N GLY A 332 -4.49 -13.57 14.09
CA GLY A 332 -4.27 -14.04 15.45
C GLY A 332 -2.83 -13.76 15.93
N PRO A 333 -2.58 -13.83 17.24
CA PRO A 333 -1.24 -13.57 17.83
C PRO A 333 -0.19 -14.61 17.44
N LYS A 334 -0.59 -15.74 16.84
CA LYS A 334 0.30 -16.79 16.30
C LYS A 334 0.44 -16.70 14.79
N THR A 335 0.57 -15.49 14.28
CA THR A 335 0.77 -15.21 12.85
C THR A 335 2.01 -14.35 12.70
N ARG A 336 2.91 -14.84 11.84
CA ARG A 336 4.10 -14.12 11.37
C ARG A 336 3.87 -13.58 9.96
N PHE A 337 4.48 -12.44 9.69
CA PHE A 337 4.37 -11.70 8.45
C PHE A 337 5.75 -11.61 7.80
N MET A 338 5.89 -12.17 6.60
CA MET A 338 7.10 -12.06 5.79
C MET A 338 6.85 -11.06 4.66
N THR A 339 7.39 -9.86 4.80
CA THR A 339 7.15 -8.74 3.87
C THR A 339 7.91 -8.95 2.57
N VAL A 340 7.19 -8.80 1.46
CA VAL A 340 7.77 -8.80 0.10
C VAL A 340 8.27 -7.41 -0.20
N GLN A 341 9.48 -7.27 -0.74
CA GLN A 341 10.06 -5.96 -1.05
C GLN A 341 9.44 -5.37 -2.32
N PRO A 342 9.11 -4.07 -2.34
CA PRO A 342 8.73 -3.40 -3.58
C PRO A 342 9.94 -3.38 -4.54
N ALA A 343 9.69 -3.58 -5.83
CA ALA A 343 10.65 -3.36 -6.89
C ALA A 343 10.83 -1.85 -7.06
N MET A 344 11.72 -1.26 -6.27
CA MET A 344 12.04 0.16 -6.36
C MET A 344 13.11 0.39 -7.41
N GLU A 345 12.80 1.26 -8.36
CA GLU A 345 13.81 1.94 -9.19
C GLU A 345 14.31 3.15 -8.40
N GLU A 346 15.60 3.50 -8.54
CA GLU A 346 16.18 4.68 -7.87
C GLU A 346 15.35 5.94 -8.16
N GLY A 347 15.04 6.71 -7.11
CA GLY A 347 14.27 7.94 -7.21
C GLY A 347 12.75 7.77 -7.32
N ARG A 348 12.22 6.54 -7.38
CA ARG A 348 10.76 6.32 -7.45
C ARG A 348 10.12 6.31 -6.06
N GLU A 349 9.02 7.05 -5.93
CA GLU A 349 8.18 7.03 -4.73
C GLU A 349 7.30 5.78 -4.69
N LEU A 350 6.97 5.29 -3.50
CA LEU A 350 6.01 4.18 -3.30
C LEU A 350 4.56 4.67 -3.39
N VAL A 351 4.31 5.48 -4.42
CA VAL A 351 3.04 6.14 -4.72
C VAL A 351 2.82 6.05 -6.21
N GLU A 352 1.62 5.65 -6.63
CA GLU A 352 1.18 5.76 -8.01
C GLU A 352 0.32 7.01 -8.19
N TRP A 353 0.61 7.78 -9.23
CA TRP A 353 -0.12 8.98 -9.58
C TRP A 353 -1.19 8.65 -10.61
N ILE A 354 -2.46 8.90 -10.28
CA ILE A 354 -3.59 8.70 -11.18
C ILE A 354 -4.11 10.05 -11.69
N SER A 355 -4.47 10.14 -12.97
CA SER A 355 -5.04 11.34 -13.56
C SER A 355 -6.53 11.14 -13.71
N VAL A 356 -7.33 11.92 -13.01
CA VAL A 356 -8.77 11.67 -12.87
C VAL A 356 -9.58 12.85 -13.37
N PRO A 357 -10.70 12.60 -14.06
CA PRO A 357 -11.52 13.66 -14.61
C PRO A 357 -12.26 14.41 -13.49
N VAL A 358 -12.32 15.73 -13.60
CA VAL A 358 -13.08 16.61 -12.71
C VAL A 358 -13.90 17.61 -13.53
N LEU A 359 -14.96 18.17 -12.93
CA LEU A 359 -15.81 19.12 -13.61
C LEU A 359 -15.04 20.44 -13.86
N ASP A 360 -14.83 20.79 -15.14
CA ASP A 360 -14.19 22.05 -15.54
C ASP A 360 -15.16 23.22 -15.38
N THR A 361 -14.96 24.00 -14.32
CA THR A 361 -15.74 25.19 -13.98
C THR A 361 -15.69 26.29 -15.04
N ARG A 362 -14.66 26.34 -15.90
CA ARG A 362 -14.57 27.35 -16.97
C ARG A 362 -15.61 27.14 -18.05
N GLN A 363 -16.07 25.91 -18.22
CA GLN A 363 -17.08 25.55 -19.22
C GLN A 363 -18.51 25.57 -18.64
N ALA A 364 -18.65 25.69 -17.31
CA ALA A 364 -19.95 25.64 -16.64
C ALA A 364 -20.94 26.69 -17.18
N GLY A 365 -20.49 27.93 -17.41
CA GLY A 365 -21.35 28.99 -17.92
C GLY A 365 -21.89 28.74 -19.33
N TRP A 366 -21.12 28.05 -20.18
CA TRP A 366 -21.56 27.65 -21.51
C TRP A 366 -22.62 26.55 -21.45
N VAL A 367 -22.45 25.59 -20.54
CA VAL A 367 -23.42 24.50 -20.30
C VAL A 367 -24.73 25.08 -19.77
N GLU A 368 -24.67 26.01 -18.84
CA GLU A 368 -25.85 26.68 -18.28
C GLU A 368 -26.62 27.45 -19.35
N ALA A 369 -25.93 28.32 -20.11
CA ALA A 369 -26.55 29.09 -21.19
C ALA A 369 -27.14 28.19 -22.29
N GLY A 370 -26.41 27.13 -22.66
CA GLY A 370 -26.89 26.14 -23.63
C GLY A 370 -28.14 25.40 -23.14
N THR A 371 -28.15 24.98 -21.87
CA THR A 371 -29.29 24.29 -21.25
C THR A 371 -30.53 25.19 -21.22
N VAL A 372 -30.37 26.44 -20.78
CA VAL A 372 -31.45 27.44 -20.80
C VAL A 372 -31.97 27.65 -22.23
N GLY A 373 -31.08 27.76 -23.21
CA GLY A 373 -31.45 27.90 -24.62
C GLY A 373 -32.27 26.73 -25.15
N VAL A 374 -31.87 25.48 -24.85
CA VAL A 374 -32.60 24.27 -25.24
C VAL A 374 -33.97 24.19 -24.56
N VAL A 375 -34.03 24.49 -23.26
CA VAL A 375 -35.30 24.50 -22.51
C VAL A 375 -36.26 25.53 -23.07
N LEU A 376 -35.79 26.74 -23.40
CA LEU A 376 -36.61 27.78 -24.03
C LEU A 376 -37.07 27.37 -25.43
N ALA A 377 -36.20 26.80 -26.25
CA ALA A 377 -36.56 26.33 -27.58
C ALA A 377 -37.62 25.21 -27.52
N ALA A 378 -37.46 24.26 -26.59
CA ALA A 378 -38.42 23.19 -26.36
C ALA A 378 -39.78 23.74 -25.88
N PHE A 379 -39.76 24.70 -24.95
CA PHE A 379 -40.96 25.37 -24.44
C PHE A 379 -41.70 26.14 -25.54
N LEU A 380 -40.97 26.89 -26.37
CA LEU A 380 -41.54 27.61 -27.52
C LEU A 380 -42.09 26.65 -28.57
N GLY A 381 -41.40 25.53 -28.82
CA GLY A 381 -41.88 24.47 -29.71
C GLY A 381 -43.20 23.84 -29.22
N LEU A 382 -43.30 23.57 -27.91
CA LEU A 382 -44.54 23.10 -27.27
C LEU A 382 -45.67 24.11 -27.40
N CYS A 383 -45.40 25.38 -27.11
CA CYS A 383 -46.36 26.46 -27.31
C CYS A 383 -46.83 26.53 -28.77
N TRP A 384 -45.90 26.45 -29.73
CA TRP A 384 -46.23 26.46 -31.14
C TRP A 384 -47.19 25.32 -31.52
N VAL A 385 -46.92 24.09 -31.09
CA VAL A 385 -47.79 22.94 -31.36
C VAL A 385 -49.17 23.11 -30.73
N LEU A 386 -49.23 23.55 -29.47
CA LEU A 386 -50.49 23.74 -28.74
C LEU A 386 -51.38 24.85 -29.34
N PHE A 387 -50.79 25.95 -29.80
CA PHE A 387 -51.54 27.09 -30.33
C PHE A 387 -51.77 27.03 -31.84
N SER A 388 -50.95 26.32 -32.62
CA SER A 388 -51.15 26.14 -34.07
C SER A 388 -52.27 25.13 -34.40
N GLY A 389 -52.58 24.20 -33.48
CA GLY A 389 -53.66 23.21 -33.65
C GLY A 389 -55.09 23.76 -33.52
N ARG A 390 -55.27 25.01 -33.05
CA ARG A 390 -56.61 25.58 -32.79
C ARG A 390 -57.20 26.38 -33.97
N GLY A 391 -56.53 26.36 -35.13
CA GLY A 391 -56.86 27.19 -36.30
C GLY A 391 -57.46 26.48 -37.52
N LYS A 392 -57.69 25.16 -37.52
CA LYS A 392 -58.35 24.47 -38.65
C LYS A 392 -59.87 24.37 -38.44
N LYS A 393 -60.56 25.52 -38.54
CA LYS A 393 -62.02 25.56 -38.75
C LYS A 393 -62.28 25.15 -40.20
N VAL A 394 -62.68 23.90 -40.41
CA VAL A 394 -63.28 23.43 -41.66
C VAL A 394 -64.57 24.21 -41.87
N ARG A 395 -64.64 25.01 -42.94
CA ARG A 395 -65.87 25.66 -43.40
C ARG A 395 -66.36 24.82 -44.57
N ASP A 396 -67.44 24.08 -44.32
CA ASP A 396 -68.08 23.14 -45.24
C ASP A 396 -68.70 23.89 -46.43
N ASP A 397 -68.48 23.36 -47.64
CA ASP A 397 -68.94 23.93 -48.90
C ASP A 397 -70.42 23.62 -49.14
N ASP A 398 -71.21 24.67 -49.35
CA ASP A 398 -72.64 24.64 -49.59
C ASP A 398 -72.94 24.22 -51.04
N LYS A 399 -73.35 22.95 -51.25
CA LYS A 399 -73.80 22.43 -52.55
C LYS A 399 -75.14 23.04 -52.95
N LYS A 400 -75.14 23.99 -53.90
CA LYS A 400 -76.32 24.29 -54.73
C LYS A 400 -76.32 23.43 -56.00
N LYS A 401 -77.18 22.41 -56.02
CA LYS A 401 -77.80 21.91 -57.27
C LYS A 401 -79.18 22.57 -57.40
N LYS A 402 -79.42 23.27 -58.51
CA LYS A 402 -80.77 23.53 -59.04
C LYS A 402 -80.81 23.00 -60.47
N GLN A 403 -81.72 22.05 -60.69
CA GLN A 403 -82.47 21.92 -61.93
C GLN A 403 -83.58 22.96 -61.94
#